data_AF-A0A420PYR8-F1
#
_entry.id   AF-A0A420PYR8-F1
#
_cell.length_a   1.000
_cell.length_b   1.000
_cell.length_c   1.000
_cell.angle_alpha   90.00
_cell.angle_beta   90.00
_cell.angle_gamma   90.00
#
_symmetry.space_group_name_H-M   'P 1'
#
loop_
_entity.id
_entity.type
_entity.pdbx_description
1 polymer ?
#
loop_
_entity_poly.entity_id
_entity_poly.type
_entity_poly.pdbx_seq_one_letter_code
_entity_poly.pdbx_strand_id
1 'polypeptide(L)'
;MAVVDILFTWWSIPIAAGVFIATYLYSYFVTYGHLRDIPAPFPAQFTNLWLLYVCRRGGRYRVVDEIHKRLGPVVRIQPNHTSIADPDAIATIYGHGNGFLKS
;
A
#
# COMPACT_ATOMS: atom_id res chain seq x y z
N MET A 1 -22.20 11.67 31.70
CA MET A 1 -23.20 10.60 31.46
C MET A 1 -23.60 10.57 29.98
N ALA A 2 -24.24 11.62 29.43
CA ALA A 2 -24.74 11.61 28.03
C ALA A 2 -23.70 11.28 26.93
N VAL A 3 -22.48 11.84 26.98
CA VAL A 3 -21.43 11.56 25.97
C VAL A 3 -20.95 10.10 26.05
N VAL A 4 -20.92 9.52 27.24
CA VAL A 4 -20.51 8.13 27.47
C VAL A 4 -21.58 7.18 26.94
N ASP A 5 -22.86 7.49 27.17
CA ASP A 5 -23.97 6.68 26.67
C ASP A 5 -24.03 6.64 25.14
N ILE A 6 -23.71 7.75 24.46
CA ILE A 6 -23.62 7.83 22.99
C ILE A 6 -22.49 6.95 22.46
N LEU A 7 -21.34 6.88 23.15
CA LEU A 7 -20.21 6.03 22.76
C LEU A 7 -20.48 4.53 22.95
N PHE A 8 -21.32 4.16 23.93
CA PHE A 8 -21.71 2.76 24.20
C PHE A 8 -23.04 2.34 23.56
N THR A 9 -23.65 3.21 22.76
CA THR A 9 -24.84 2.86 21.99
C THR A 9 -24.47 1.85 20.90
N TRP A 10 -25.35 0.88 20.62
CA TRP A 10 -25.16 -0.15 19.58
C TRP A 10 -24.80 0.39 18.18
N TRP A 11 -25.08 1.67 17.92
CA TRP A 11 -24.73 2.39 16.70
C TRP A 11 -23.26 2.83 16.62
N SER A 12 -22.51 2.89 17.73
CA SER A 12 -21.12 3.34 17.71
C SER A 12 -20.20 2.37 16.95
N ILE A 13 -20.46 1.07 17.04
CA ILE A 13 -19.71 0.02 16.33
C ILE A 13 -19.81 0.16 14.80
N PRO A 14 -21.02 0.19 14.17
CA PRO A 14 -21.12 0.35 12.72
C PRO A 14 -20.63 1.72 12.25
N ILE A 15 -20.79 2.79 13.04
CA ILE A 15 -20.24 4.11 12.70
C ILE A 15 -18.71 4.06 12.69
N ALA A 16 -18.09 3.50 13.73
CA ALA A 16 -16.63 3.37 13.81
C ALA A 16 -16.08 2.50 12.67
N ALA A 17 -16.73 1.37 12.36
CA ALA A 17 -16.37 0.54 11.22
C ALA A 17 -16.52 1.29 9.89
N GLY A 18 -17.60 2.06 9.71
CA GLY A 18 -17.84 2.88 8.54
C GLY A 18 -16.76 3.95 8.35
N VAL A 19 -16.41 4.69 9.40
CA VAL A 19 -15.33 5.69 9.39
C VAL A 19 -13.98 5.05 9.08
N PHE A 20 -13.70 3.89 9.68
CA PHE A 20 -12.48 3.15 9.42
C PHE A 20 -12.38 2.76 7.94
N ILE A 21 -13.41 2.12 7.38
CA ILE A 21 -13.46 1.75 5.96
C ILE A 21 -13.35 2.98 5.06
N ALA A 22 -14.09 4.04 5.36
CA ALA A 22 -14.06 5.30 4.61
C ALA A 22 -12.65 5.89 4.57
N THR A 23 -11.88 5.80 5.66
CA THR A 23 -10.50 6.29 5.73
C THR A 23 -9.58 5.55 4.74
N TYR A 24 -9.69 4.22 4.67
CA TYR A 24 -8.90 3.42 3.71
C TYR A 24 -9.35 3.65 2.26
N LEU A 25 -10.65 3.77 2.02
CA LEU A 25 -11.16 4.07 0.68
C LEU A 25 -10.76 5.47 0.22
N TYR A 26 -10.87 6.48 1.08
CA TYR A 26 -10.42 7.84 0.79
C TYR A 26 -8.92 7.86 0.44
N SER A 27 -8.11 7.15 1.22
CA SER A 27 -6.68 7.00 0.94
C SER A 27 -6.41 6.37 -0.42
N TYR A 28 -7.16 5.33 -0.79
CA TYR A 28 -7.02 4.66 -2.09
C TYR A 28 -7.46 5.54 -3.27
N PHE A 29 -8.61 6.22 -3.18
CA PHE A 29 -9.18 6.98 -4.29
C PHE A 29 -8.59 8.38 -4.44
N VAL A 30 -8.25 9.04 -3.33
CA VAL A 30 -7.83 10.46 -3.31
C VAL A 30 -6.32 10.55 -3.11
N THR A 31 -5.81 10.14 -1.95
CA THR A 31 -4.39 10.30 -1.60
C THR A 31 -3.46 9.56 -2.56
N TYR A 32 -3.79 8.31 -2.87
CA TYR A 32 -3.01 7.44 -3.76
C TYR A 32 -3.73 7.21 -5.09
N GLY A 33 -4.58 8.16 -5.50
CA GLY A 33 -5.33 8.08 -6.76
C GLY A 33 -4.41 7.92 -7.97
N HIS A 34 -3.23 8.55 -7.93
CA HIS A 34 -2.20 8.47 -8.98
C HIS A 34 -1.50 7.10 -9.08
N LEU A 35 -1.67 6.20 -8.11
CA LEU A 35 -1.09 4.84 -8.10
C LEU A 35 -2.12 3.76 -8.41
N ARG A 36 -3.32 4.13 -8.87
CA ARG A 36 -4.43 3.19 -9.12
C ARG A 36 -4.23 2.34 -10.37
N ASP A 37 -3.51 2.86 -11.36
CA ASP A 37 -3.27 2.16 -12.62
C ASP A 37 -2.19 1.08 -12.47
N ILE A 38 -1.49 1.06 -11.34
CA ILE A 38 -0.46 0.08 -11.03
C ILE A 38 -1.12 -1.17 -10.45
N PRO A 39 -0.91 -2.36 -11.05
CA PRO A 39 -1.54 -3.58 -10.58
C PRO A 39 -1.05 -3.97 -9.18
N ALA A 40 -1.98 -4.44 -8.34
CA ALA A 40 -1.70 -4.79 -6.95
C ALA A 40 -2.36 -6.14 -6.58
N PRO A 41 -1.71 -6.99 -5.77
CA PRO A 41 -2.38 -8.12 -5.15
C PRO A 41 -3.37 -7.60 -4.10
N PHE A 42 -4.61 -8.08 -4.09
CA PHE A 42 -5.56 -7.70 -3.05
C PHE A 42 -5.13 -8.30 -1.69
N PRO A 43 -5.18 -7.54 -0.56
CA PRO A 43 -5.59 -6.14 -0.38
C PRO A 43 -4.43 -5.13 -0.26
N ALA A 44 -3.28 -5.37 -0.89
CA ALA A 44 -2.07 -4.54 -0.75
C ALA A 44 -2.26 -3.06 -1.12
N GLN A 45 -3.16 -2.76 -2.05
CA GLN A 45 -3.48 -1.38 -2.44
C GLN A 45 -4.17 -0.56 -1.33
N PHE A 46 -4.79 -1.22 -0.34
CA PHE A 46 -5.51 -0.56 0.75
C PHE A 46 -4.72 -0.53 2.05
N THR A 47 -3.87 -1.53 2.33
CA THR A 47 -3.23 -1.65 3.65
C THR A 47 -1.82 -2.22 3.60
N ASN A 48 -0.97 -1.74 4.53
CA ASN A 48 0.37 -2.27 4.78
C ASN A 48 0.34 -3.70 5.36
N LEU A 49 -0.80 -4.12 5.90
CA LEU A 49 -0.95 -5.41 6.60
C LEU A 49 -0.69 -6.60 5.68
N TRP A 50 -0.99 -6.48 4.38
CA TRP A 50 -0.71 -7.55 3.43
C TRP A 50 0.79 -7.85 3.35
N LEU A 51 1.62 -6.82 3.14
CA LEU A 51 3.07 -7.01 3.06
C LEU A 51 3.66 -7.42 4.41
N LEU A 52 3.14 -6.88 5.52
CA LEU A 52 3.53 -7.29 6.87
C LEU A 52 3.30 -8.78 7.09
N TYR A 53 2.13 -9.31 6.69
CA TYR A 53 1.80 -10.73 6.78
C TYR A 53 2.78 -11.58 5.96
N VAL A 54 3.03 -11.20 4.70
CA VAL A 54 3.98 -11.90 3.82
C VAL A 54 5.40 -11.92 4.44
N CYS A 55 5.85 -10.78 4.98
CA CYS A 55 7.15 -10.68 5.64
C CYS A 55 7.22 -11.53 6.90
N ARG A 56 6.17 -11.52 7.73
CA ARG A 56 6.08 -12.31 8.96
C ARG A 56 6.12 -13.82 8.70
N ARG A 57 5.70 -14.25 7.50
CA ARG A 57 5.81 -15.64 7.03
C ARG A 57 7.18 -15.97 6.40
N GLY A 58 8.11 -15.01 6.35
CA GLY A 58 9.42 -15.16 5.72
C GLY A 58 9.38 -15.26 4.19
N GLY A 59 8.23 -14.97 3.57
CA GLY A 59 7.99 -15.26 2.14
C GLY A 59 8.18 -14.07 1.20
N ARG A 60 8.68 -12.92 1.67
CA ARG A 60 8.68 -11.67 0.91
C ARG A 60 9.30 -11.81 -0.48
N TYR A 61 10.54 -12.31 -0.57
CA TYR A 61 11.26 -12.40 -1.84
C TYR A 61 10.49 -13.27 -2.85
N ARG A 62 10.00 -14.44 -2.40
CA ARG A 62 9.28 -15.39 -3.25
C ARG A 62 7.92 -14.85 -3.70
N VAL A 63 7.14 -14.32 -2.76
CA VAL A 63 5.78 -13.82 -3.07
C VAL A 63 5.85 -12.59 -3.98
N VAL A 64 6.78 -11.67 -3.74
CA VAL A 64 6.95 -10.49 -4.59
C VAL A 64 7.42 -10.88 -5.99
N ASP A 65 8.35 -11.83 -6.12
CA ASP A 65 8.76 -12.41 -7.40
C ASP A 65 7.60 -13.09 -8.15
N GLU A 66 6.80 -13.91 -7.46
CA GLU A 66 5.59 -14.53 -8.03
C GLU A 66 4.58 -13.49 -8.52
N ILE A 67 4.42 -12.38 -7.81
CA ILE A 67 3.54 -11.29 -8.20
C ILE A 67 4.07 -10.58 -9.44
N HIS A 68 5.37 -10.27 -9.50
CA HIS A 68 5.96 -9.69 -10.69
C HIS A 68 5.81 -10.58 -11.92
N LYS A 69 5.96 -11.91 -11.75
CA LYS A 69 5.71 -12.89 -12.82
C LYS A 69 4.26 -12.91 -13.32
N ARG A 70 3.29 -12.55 -12.47
CA ARG A 70 1.84 -12.58 -12.80
C ARG A 70 1.28 -11.24 -13.27
N LEU A 71 1.69 -10.14 -12.62
CA LEU A 71 1.12 -8.80 -12.80
C LEU A 71 2.04 -7.87 -13.61
N GLY A 72 3.29 -8.27 -13.85
CA GLY A 72 4.24 -7.53 -14.66
C GLY A 72 5.38 -6.87 -13.88
N PRO A 73 6.21 -6.07 -14.57
CA PRO A 73 7.44 -5.51 -14.01
C PRO A 73 7.20 -4.44 -12.94
N VAL A 74 6.04 -3.78 -12.93
CA VAL A 74 5.69 -2.74 -11.95
C VAL A 74 4.45 -3.18 -11.18
N VAL A 75 4.58 -3.36 -9.87
CA VAL A 75 3.47 -3.85 -9.02
C VAL A 75 3.42 -3.06 -7.72
N ARG A 76 2.21 -2.79 -7.23
CA ARG A 76 1.99 -2.08 -5.97
C ARG A 76 1.87 -3.09 -4.83
N ILE A 77 2.75 -2.98 -3.84
CA ILE A 77 2.83 -3.92 -2.70
C ILE A 77 2.31 -3.33 -1.38
N GLN A 78 2.08 -2.01 -1.33
CA GLN A 78 1.42 -1.29 -0.22
C GLN A 78 0.69 -0.05 -0.79
N PRO A 79 -0.12 0.67 0.00
CA PRO A 79 -0.82 1.86 -0.48
C PRO A 79 0.11 2.93 -1.06
N ASN A 80 1.30 3.10 -0.50
CA ASN A 80 2.28 4.09 -0.94
C ASN A 80 3.60 3.45 -1.40
N HIS A 81 3.60 2.17 -1.79
CA HIS A 81 4.82 1.44 -2.14
C HIS A 81 4.62 0.60 -3.39
N THR A 82 5.44 0.88 -4.40
CA THR A 82 5.53 0.15 -5.66
C THR A 82 6.88 -0.56 -5.76
N SER A 83 6.83 -1.85 -6.11
CA SER A 83 8.00 -2.66 -6.44
C SER A 83 8.20 -2.61 -7.96
N ILE A 84 9.45 -2.46 -8.40
CA ILE A 84 9.82 -2.35 -9.81
C ILE A 84 10.91 -3.40 -10.08
N ALA A 85 10.64 -4.27 -11.05
CA ALA A 85 11.52 -5.34 -11.50
C ALA A 85 11.79 -5.18 -13.01
N ASP A 86 12.26 -3.98 -13.38
CA ASP A 86 12.59 -3.60 -14.75
C ASP A 86 14.04 -3.08 -14.81
N PRO A 87 14.94 -3.71 -15.59
CA PRO A 87 16.32 -3.24 -15.73
C PRO A 87 16.41 -1.84 -16.34
N ASP A 88 15.50 -1.47 -17.24
CA ASP A 88 15.54 -0.17 -17.93
C ASP A 88 15.13 0.97 -16.99
N ALA A 89 14.35 0.66 -15.95
CA ALA A 89 13.95 1.61 -14.92
C ALA A 89 15.09 2.00 -13.96
N ILE A 90 16.19 1.23 -13.89
CA ILE A 90 17.29 1.47 -12.94
C ILE A 90 17.90 2.86 -13.16
N ALA A 91 18.16 3.23 -14.42
CA ALA A 91 18.73 4.54 -14.74
C ALA A 91 17.77 5.69 -14.40
N THR A 92 16.46 5.48 -14.56
CA THR A 92 15.47 6.51 -14.20
C THR A 92 15.37 6.70 -12.68
N ILE A 93 15.36 5.60 -11.92
CA ILE A 93 15.21 5.60 -10.46
C ILE A 93 16.50 6.07 -9.77
N TYR A 94 17.66 5.55 -10.19
CA TYR A 94 18.95 5.75 -9.53
C TYR A 94 19.92 6.65 -10.29
N GLY A 95 19.68 6.94 -11.58
CA GLY A 95 20.57 7.76 -12.42
C GLY A 95 20.46 9.26 -12.15
N HIS A 96 19.52 9.70 -11.31
CA HIS A 96 19.50 11.04 -10.75
C HIS A 96 20.61 11.16 -9.70
N GLY A 97 21.84 11.48 -10.13
CA GLY A 97 22.90 11.91 -9.22
C GLY A 97 22.50 13.23 -8.57
N ASN A 98 22.60 13.34 -7.24
CA ASN A 98 22.26 14.55 -6.47
C ASN A 98 23.14 15.79 -6.78
N GLY A 99 23.89 15.82 -7.89
CA GLY A 99 24.82 16.89 -8.24
C GLY A 99 25.99 17.03 -7.26
N PHE A 100 26.15 16.09 -6.32
CA PHE A 100 27.20 16.17 -5.30
C PHE A 100 28.46 15.49 -5.85
N LEU A 101 29.53 16.26 -5.97
CA LEU A 101 30.86 15.71 -6.23
C LEU A 101 31.24 14.83 -5.05
N LYS A 102 31.57 13.57 -5.33
CA LYS A 102 32.12 12.65 -4.33
C LYS A 102 33.49 13.20 -3.93
N SER A 103 33.62 13.66 -2.68
CA SER A 103 34.88 14.14 -2.09
C SER A 103 35.85 12.99 -1.85
#